data_AF-A0A2N3KEJ3-F1
#
_entry.id   AF-A0A2N3KEJ3-F1
#
_cell.length_a   1.000
_cell.length_b   1.000
_cell.length_c   1.000
_cell.angle_alpha   90.00
_cell.angle_beta   90.00
_cell.angle_gamma   90.00
#
_symmetry.space_group_name_H-M   'P 1'
#
loop_
_entity.id
_entity.type
_entity.pdbx_description
1 polymer ?
#
loop_
_entity_poly.entity_id
_entity_poly.type
_entity_poly.pdbx_seq_one_letter_code
_entity_poly.pdbx_strand_id
1 'polypeptide(L)'
;MNITFAQAQQKLEEITAEMLVLIRQYGLDAESPFDVIRVARNKIGNEQDYIRFLELSLEGRIYGEYAEALQKQMDQQAAEISDPTNNIH
;
A
#
# COMPACT_ATOMS: atom_id res chain seq x y z
N MET A 1 16.30 -8.48 -4.40
CA MET A 1 16.42 -7.04 -4.68
C MET A 1 15.83 -6.30 -3.49
N ASN A 2 16.60 -5.45 -2.80
CA ASN A 2 16.05 -4.59 -1.75
C ASN A 2 15.52 -3.31 -2.40
N ILE A 3 14.23 -3.02 -2.21
CA ILE A 3 13.62 -1.76 -2.64
C ILE A 3 13.71 -0.73 -1.50
N THR A 4 13.92 0.53 -1.84
CA THR A 4 14.00 1.64 -0.88
C THR A 4 12.62 2.13 -0.46
N PHE A 5 12.55 2.93 0.60
CA PHE A 5 11.29 3.54 1.06
C PHE A 5 10.65 4.41 -0.04
N ALA A 6 11.44 5.25 -0.70
CA ALA A 6 10.97 6.09 -1.80
C ALA A 6 10.43 5.25 -2.97
N GLN A 7 11.08 4.12 -3.29
CA GLN A 7 10.58 3.19 -4.31
C GLN A 7 9.27 2.52 -3.90
N ALA A 8 9.12 2.15 -2.63
CA ALA A 8 7.87 1.59 -2.11
C ALA A 8 6.74 2.63 -2.16
N GLN A 9 7.00 3.89 -1.81
CA GLN A 9 6.03 4.98 -1.92
C GLN A 9 5.62 5.23 -3.37
N GLN A 10 6.58 5.31 -4.29
CA GLN A 10 6.27 5.48 -5.71
C GLN A 10 5.38 4.34 -6.23
N LYS A 11 5.65 3.10 -5.82
CA LYS A 11 4.80 1.96 -6.20
C LYS A 11 3.38 2.07 -5.62
N LEU A 12 3.25 2.53 -4.38
CA LEU A 12 1.93 2.80 -3.79
C LEU A 12 1.16 3.88 -4.55
N GLU A 13 1.82 4.92 -5.03
CA GLU A 13 1.20 5.98 -5.84
C GLU A 13 0.68 5.43 -7.17
N GLU A 14 1.50 4.63 -7.87
CA GLU A 14 1.12 3.97 -9.13
C GLU A 14 -0.08 3.04 -8.93
N ILE A 15 -0.05 2.18 -7.90
CA ILE A 15 -1.15 1.27 -7.55
C ILE A 15 -2.42 2.05 -7.22
N THR A 16 -2.29 3.12 -6.44
CA THR A 16 -3.43 3.97 -6.05
C THR A 16 -4.06 4.65 -7.25
N ALA A 17 -3.25 5.17 -8.17
CA ALA A 17 -3.74 5.80 -9.39
C ALA A 17 -4.55 4.82 -10.25
N GLU A 18 -4.04 3.61 -10.47
CA GLU A 18 -4.74 2.59 -11.25
C GLU A 18 -6.03 2.12 -10.54
N MET A 19 -5.97 1.91 -9.23
CA MET A 19 -7.13 1.50 -8.44
C MET A 19 -8.23 2.58 -8.45
N LEU A 20 -7.88 3.87 -8.44
CA LEU A 20 -8.85 4.96 -8.58
C LEU A 20 -9.55 4.96 -9.94
N VAL A 21 -8.88 4.53 -11.01
CA VAL A 21 -9.53 4.38 -12.33
C VAL A 21 -10.61 3.31 -12.25
N LEU A 22 -10.31 2.14 -11.69
CA LEU A 22 -11.27 1.04 -11.53
C LEU A 22 -12.44 1.44 -10.61
N ILE A 23 -12.15 2.12 -9.49
CA ILE A 23 -13.17 2.62 -8.57
C ILE A 23 -14.15 3.54 -9.28
N ARG A 24 -13.65 4.49 -10.10
CA ARG A 24 -14.49 5.43 -10.85
C ARG A 24 -15.25 4.76 -11.99
N GLN A 25 -14.59 3.87 -12.72
CA GLN A 25 -15.17 3.16 -13.86
C GLN A 25 -16.38 2.31 -13.45
N TYR A 26 -16.29 1.62 -12.31
CA TYR A 26 -17.32 0.70 -11.83
C TYR A 26 -18.19 1.28 -10.71
N GLY A 27 -17.96 2.54 -10.30
CA GLY A 27 -18.67 3.16 -9.19
C GLY A 27 -18.56 2.34 -7.91
N LEU A 28 -17.34 1.99 -7.50
CA LEU A 28 -17.06 1.13 -6.35
C LEU A 28 -17.20 1.89 -5.03
N ASP A 29 -18.42 2.35 -4.74
CA ASP A 29 -18.76 2.96 -3.47
C ASP A 29 -19.00 1.84 -2.44
N ALA A 30 -18.01 1.59 -1.57
CA ALA A 30 -18.13 0.70 -0.44
C ALA A 30 -18.30 1.52 0.84
N GLU A 31 -19.38 1.30 1.58
CA GLU A 31 -19.64 1.96 2.86
C GLU A 31 -18.69 1.47 3.97
N SER A 32 -18.06 0.32 3.76
CA SER A 32 -17.14 -0.34 4.68
C SER A 32 -15.94 -0.91 3.93
N PRO A 33 -14.71 -0.82 4.49
CA PRO A 33 -13.53 -1.46 3.92
C PRO A 33 -13.68 -2.98 3.82
N PHE A 34 -14.51 -3.60 4.66
CA PHE A 34 -14.76 -5.05 4.63
C PHE A 34 -15.67 -5.49 3.47
N ASP A 35 -16.41 -4.55 2.88
CA ASP A 35 -17.36 -4.86 1.82
C ASP A 35 -16.78 -4.63 0.42
N VAL A 36 -15.59 -4.03 0.34
CA VAL A 36 -14.91 -3.65 -0.92
C VAL A 36 -14.85 -4.81 -1.91
N ILE A 37 -14.45 -6.01 -1.46
CA ILE A 37 -14.36 -7.19 -2.33
C ILE A 37 -15.73 -7.64 -2.82
N ARG A 38 -16.75 -7.58 -1.95
CA ARG A 38 -18.12 -7.96 -2.32
C ARG A 38 -18.72 -6.97 -3.31
N VAL A 39 -18.52 -5.68 -3.09
CA VAL A 39 -18.94 -4.60 -3.99
C VAL A 39 -18.26 -4.73 -5.34
N ALA A 40 -16.94 -4.92 -5.37
CA ALA A 40 -16.17 -5.13 -6.59
C ALA A 40 -16.66 -6.35 -7.38
N ARG A 41 -16.88 -7.50 -6.72
CA ARG A 41 -17.41 -8.71 -7.38
C ARG A 41 -18.77 -8.48 -8.04
N ASN A 42 -19.62 -7.66 -7.41
CA ASN A 42 -20.97 -7.40 -7.90
C ASN A 42 -21.01 -6.35 -9.02
N LYS A 43 -20.10 -5.38 -9.00
CA LYS A 43 -20.11 -4.23 -9.92
C LYS A 43 -19.16 -4.39 -11.11
N ILE A 44 -18.07 -5.15 -10.95
CA ILE A 44 -17.10 -5.36 -12.02
C ILE A 44 -17.54 -6.54 -12.89
N GLY A 45 -18.16 -6.24 -14.03
CA GLY A 45 -18.63 -7.25 -14.99
C GLY A 45 -17.53 -7.83 -15.89
N ASN A 46 -16.38 -7.15 -16.00
CA ASN A 46 -15.23 -7.64 -16.75
C ASN A 46 -14.30 -8.45 -15.81
N GLU A 47 -14.07 -9.72 -16.13
CA GLU A 47 -13.26 -10.61 -15.30
C GLU A 47 -11.81 -10.13 -15.16
N GLN A 48 -11.19 -9.59 -16.22
CA GLN A 48 -9.82 -9.08 -16.18
C GLN A 48 -9.70 -7.88 -15.27
N ASP A 49 -10.67 -6.96 -15.32
CA ASP A 49 -10.68 -5.79 -14.42
C ASP A 49 -10.92 -6.22 -12.96
N TYR A 50 -11.71 -7.27 -12.73
CA TYR A 50 -11.93 -7.80 -11.38
C TYR A 50 -10.67 -8.45 -10.83
N ILE A 51 -9.97 -9.26 -11.64
CA ILE A 51 -8.67 -9.83 -11.26
C ILE A 51 -7.67 -8.71 -10.98
N ARG A 52 -7.58 -7.71 -11.87
CA ARG A 52 -6.66 -6.59 -11.69
C ARG A 52 -6.96 -5.79 -10.43
N PHE A 53 -8.23 -5.57 -10.11
CA PHE A 53 -8.65 -4.95 -8.86
C PHE A 53 -8.14 -5.72 -7.63
N LEU A 54 -8.23 -7.05 -7.65
CA LEU A 54 -7.73 -7.90 -6.56
C LEU A 54 -6.20 -7.86 -6.46
N GLU A 55 -5.50 -7.87 -7.59
CA GLU A 55 -4.04 -7.73 -7.66
C GLU A 55 -3.59 -6.40 -7.06
N LEU A 56 -4.19 -5.28 -7.50
CA LEU A 56 -3.89 -3.95 -6.97
C LEU A 56 -4.16 -3.83 -5.48
N SER A 57 -5.25 -4.46 -4.99
CA SER A 57 -5.57 -4.50 -3.57
C SER A 57 -4.51 -5.24 -2.75
N LEU A 58 -3.99 -6.36 -3.29
CA LEU A 58 -2.94 -7.15 -2.65
C LEU A 58 -1.59 -6.44 -2.72
N GLU A 59 -1.20 -5.94 -3.89
CA GLU A 59 0.03 -5.17 -4.10
C GLU A 59 0.07 -3.96 -3.17
N GLY A 60 -1.00 -3.18 -3.11
CA GLY A 60 -1.10 -2.00 -2.25
C GLY A 60 -0.89 -2.32 -0.78
N ARG A 61 -1.44 -3.44 -0.31
CA ARG A 61 -1.21 -3.91 1.07
C ARG A 61 0.25 -4.29 1.31
N ILE A 62 0.86 -5.06 0.41
CA ILE A 62 2.25 -5.52 0.54
C ILE A 62 3.22 -4.33 0.57
N TYR A 63 3.07 -3.39 -0.37
CA TYR A 63 3.93 -2.20 -0.41
C TYR A 63 3.68 -1.28 0.78
N GLY A 64 2.45 -1.19 1.29
CA GLY A 64 2.11 -0.43 2.49
C GLY A 64 2.78 -0.98 3.75
N GLU A 65 2.64 -2.29 3.99
CA GLU A 65 3.28 -2.98 5.11
C GLU A 65 4.82 -2.88 5.03
N TYR A 66 5.36 -2.99 3.82
CA TYR A 66 6.80 -2.85 3.60
C TYR A 66 7.31 -1.42 3.84
N ALA A 67 6.59 -0.40 3.35
CA ALA A 67 6.94 1.00 3.59
C ALA A 67 6.90 1.35 5.09
N GLU A 68 5.90 0.84 5.81
CA GLU A 68 5.78 1.01 7.27
C GLU A 68 6.96 0.34 8.01
N ALA A 69 7.35 -0.87 7.59
CA ALA A 69 8.50 -1.56 8.17
C ALA A 69 9.81 -0.79 7.96
N LEU A 70 10.04 -0.26 6.76
CA LEU A 70 11.21 0.56 6.47
C LEU A 70 11.23 1.86 7.28
N GLN A 71 10.09 2.54 7.40
CA GLN A 71 9.98 3.75 8.19
C GLN A 71 10.34 3.47 9.66
N LYS A 72 9.79 2.40 10.25
CA LYS A 72 10.12 2.00 11.63
C LYS A 72 11.61 1.72 11.82
N GLN A 73 12.27 1.07 10.86
CA GLN A 73 13.71 0.82 10.91
C GLN A 73 14.53 2.13 10.86
N MET A 74 14.11 3.08 10.02
CA MET A 74 14.77 4.39 9.93
C MET A 74 14.59 5.21 11.22
N ASP A 75 13.39 5.20 11.80
CA ASP A 75 13.08 5.90 13.04
C ASP A 75 13.88 5.32 14.23
N GLN A 76 14.05 4.00 14.29
CA GLN A 76 14.88 3.32 15.28
C GLN A 76 16.36 3.72 15.15
N GLN A 77 16.90 3.74 13.93
CA GLN A 77 18.29 4.18 13.70
C GLN A 77 18.48 5.65 14.08
N ALA A 78 17.51 6.53 13.78
CA ALA A 78 17.57 7.93 14.17
C ALA A 78 17.53 8.12 15.69
N ALA A 79 16.75 7.29 16.41
CA ALA A 79 16.71 7.29 17.86
C ALA A 79 18.03 6.83 18.48
N GLU A 80 18.67 5.79 17.93
CA GLU A 80 19.97 5.29 18.40
C GLU A 80 21.13 6.30 18.21
N ILE A 81 21.08 7.10 17.14
CA ILE A 81 22.10 8.13 16.85
C ILE A 81 21.91 9.39 17.73
N SER A 82 20.71 9.66 18.21
CA SER A 82 20.36 10.87 18.96
C SER A 82 20.47 10.73 20.49
N ASP A 83 20.83 9.55 21.00
CA ASP A 83 21.08 9.33 22.43
C ASP A 83 22.56 9.62 22.78
N PRO A 84 22.88 10.75 23.46
CA PRO A 84 24.25 11.13 23.77
C PRO A 84 24.88 10.26 24.87
N THR A 85 24.13 9.33 25.49
CA THR A 85 24.67 8.43 26.52
C THR A 85 25.36 7.18 25.95
N ASN A 86 25.21 6.90 24.65
CA ASN A 86 25.77 5.69 24.02
C ASN A 86 27.21 5.87 23.49
N ASN A 87 27.81 7.04 23.71
CA ASN A 87 29.17 7.39 23.27
C ASN A 87 30.20 7.45 24.43
N ILE A 88 29.94 6.72 25.52
CA ILE A 88 30.91 6.51 26.61
C ILE A 88 31.19 5.01 26.73
N HIS A 89 31.94 4.45 25.78
CA HIS A 89 32.75 3.24 25.98
C HIS A 89 33.93 3.21 25.02
#